data_AF-C7Q9W6-F1
#
_entry.id   AF-C7Q9W6-F1
#
_cell.length_a   1.000
_cell.length_b   1.000
_cell.length_c   1.000
_cell.angle_alpha   90.00
_cell.angle_beta   90.00
_cell.angle_gamma   90.00
#
_symmetry.space_group_name_H-M   'P 1'
#
loop_
_entity.id
_entity.type
_entity.pdbx_description
1 polymer ?
#
loop_
_entity_poly.entity_id
_entity_poly.type
_entity_poly.pdbx_seq_one_letter_code
_entity_poly.pdbx_strand_id
1 'polypeptide(L)'
;MSGGHSVPMLDTLGAVGLLVWAVVMWAAVAGLAFADRQGKSMRVYKVSMAVILIGVVGQIGHLTEHVAQAVYWIWHPEAPAWMTPWGTGMARGFGQIDKSRPTLGMEILHLVGNFIFLSGLAAVMVISRRARNTRTRWWGKMGVWMQGIHGLEHLSLTVSVWLGAKQAVGLSTWFGQLTPGPGATTYRVWWHFWANVMGSAIFAMALYHLRREQGQIRDSFDESPVTPPVPVDALT
;
A
#
# COMPACT_ATOMS: atom_id res chain seq x y z
N MET A 1 -30.90 -19.40 -19.81
CA MET A 1 -29.60 -19.68 -20.45
C MET A 1 -28.97 -18.35 -20.83
N SER A 2 -28.05 -17.83 -20.03
CA SER A 2 -27.22 -16.67 -20.38
C SER A 2 -25.77 -17.13 -20.39
N GLY A 3 -25.13 -17.10 -21.56
CA GLY A 3 -23.80 -17.62 -21.77
C GLY A 3 -22.82 -17.08 -20.74
N GLY A 4 -22.17 -17.99 -20.00
CA GLY A 4 -21.09 -17.64 -19.10
C GLY A 4 -19.93 -17.13 -19.92
N HIS A 5 -19.86 -15.81 -20.11
CA HIS A 5 -18.65 -15.19 -20.64
C HIS A 5 -17.52 -15.52 -19.67
N SER A 6 -16.62 -16.40 -20.09
CA SER A 6 -15.39 -16.71 -19.36
C SER A 6 -14.64 -15.40 -19.09
N VAL A 7 -14.22 -15.20 -17.84
CA VAL A 7 -13.35 -14.06 -17.50
C VAL A 7 -12.07 -14.17 -18.35
N PRO A 8 -11.67 -13.10 -19.07
CA PRO A 8 -10.46 -13.13 -19.88
C PRO A 8 -9.24 -13.61 -19.09
N MET A 9 -8.37 -14.43 -19.69
CA MET A 9 -7.17 -14.93 -18.99
C MET A 9 -6.28 -13.80 -18.46
N LEU A 10 -6.22 -12.68 -19.19
CA LEU A 10 -5.46 -11.49 -18.80
C LEU A 10 -5.95 -10.88 -17.47
N ASP A 11 -7.26 -10.90 -17.21
CA ASP A 11 -7.85 -10.42 -15.96
C ASP A 11 -7.36 -11.26 -14.77
N THR A 12 -7.38 -12.59 -14.92
CA THR A 12 -6.87 -13.53 -13.92
C THR A 12 -5.37 -13.36 -13.70
N LEU A 13 -4.59 -13.26 -14.78
CA LEU A 13 -3.14 -13.08 -14.69
C LEU A 13 -2.77 -11.76 -14.04
N GLY A 14 -3.51 -10.67 -14.33
CA GLY A 14 -3.33 -9.38 -13.69
C GLY A 14 -3.59 -9.45 -12.18
N ALA A 15 -4.71 -10.08 -11.77
CA ALA A 15 -5.04 -10.28 -10.36
C ALA A 15 -3.99 -11.13 -9.62
N VAL A 16 -3.59 -12.26 -10.21
CA VAL A 16 -2.54 -13.13 -9.65
C VAL A 16 -1.20 -12.40 -9.57
N GLY A 17 -0.81 -11.67 -10.62
CA GLY A 17 0.41 -10.88 -10.65
C GLY A 17 0.44 -9.83 -9.54
N LEU A 18 -0.66 -9.12 -9.32
CA LEU A 18 -0.78 -8.13 -8.25
C LEU A 18 -0.71 -8.78 -6.85
N LEU A 19 -1.35 -9.94 -6.68
CA LEU A 19 -1.27 -10.71 -5.44
C LEU A 19 0.15 -11.20 -5.16
N VAL A 20 0.83 -11.78 -6.15
CA VAL A 20 2.22 -12.22 -6.04
C VAL A 20 3.12 -11.04 -5.69
N TRP A 21 2.91 -9.88 -6.30
CA TRP A 21 3.63 -8.66 -5.96
C TRP A 21 3.46 -8.30 -4.48
N ALA A 22 2.22 -8.26 -3.97
CA ALA A 22 1.98 -7.99 -2.56
C ALA A 22 2.68 -9.01 -1.63
N VAL A 23 2.60 -10.30 -1.95
CA VAL A 23 3.26 -11.37 -1.18
C VAL A 23 4.78 -11.19 -1.16
N VAL A 24 5.39 -10.96 -2.32
CA VAL A 24 6.84 -10.76 -2.45
C VAL A 24 7.30 -9.53 -1.66
N MET A 25 6.55 -8.44 -1.72
CA MET A 25 6.87 -7.21 -0.98
C MET A 25 6.85 -7.46 0.53
N TRP A 26 5.82 -8.14 1.05
CA TRP A 26 5.73 -8.45 2.48
C TRP A 26 6.78 -9.47 2.94
N ALA A 27 7.08 -10.48 2.12
CA ALA A 27 8.18 -11.40 2.38
C ALA A 27 9.52 -10.66 2.46
N ALA A 28 9.76 -9.71 1.55
CA ALA A 28 10.95 -8.86 1.57
C ALA A 28 11.00 -7.99 2.85
N VAL A 29 9.90 -7.32 3.21
CA VAL A 29 9.83 -6.52 4.46
C VAL A 29 10.12 -7.38 5.69
N ALA A 30 9.54 -8.58 5.80
CA ALA A 30 9.77 -9.49 6.90
C ALA A 30 11.24 -9.94 6.98
N GLY A 31 11.82 -10.32 5.83
CA GLY A 31 13.23 -10.69 5.73
C GLY A 31 14.17 -9.53 6.10
N LEU A 32 13.88 -8.31 5.66
CA LEU A 32 14.64 -7.11 6.00
C LEU A 32 14.54 -6.78 7.49
N ALA A 33 13.34 -6.85 8.07
CA ALA A 33 13.14 -6.61 9.50
C ALA A 33 13.86 -7.65 10.35
N PHE A 34 13.89 -8.91 9.92
CA PHE A 34 14.67 -9.96 10.56
C PHE A 34 16.17 -9.72 10.44
N ALA A 35 16.68 -9.47 9.22
CA ALA A 35 18.09 -9.20 8.97
C ALA A 35 18.59 -7.97 9.73
N ASP A 36 17.80 -6.89 9.78
CA ASP A 36 18.12 -5.70 10.56
C ASP A 36 18.22 -5.98 12.07
N ARG A 37 17.53 -7.00 12.60
CA ARG A 37 17.72 -7.40 14.01
C ARG A 37 19.06 -8.09 14.25
N GLN A 38 19.64 -8.74 13.24
CA GLN A 38 20.87 -9.53 13.37
C GLN A 38 22.14 -8.68 13.37
N GLY A 39 22.10 -7.48 12.77
CA GLY A 39 23.27 -6.64 12.68
C GLY A 39 23.07 -5.42 11.79
N LYS A 40 24.10 -4.59 11.71
CA LYS A 40 24.16 -3.54 10.69
C LYS A 40 24.46 -4.22 9.35
N SER A 41 23.86 -3.74 8.27
CA SER A 41 24.17 -4.28 6.95
C SER A 41 23.77 -3.30 5.86
N MET A 42 24.73 -2.93 5.01
CA MET A 42 24.44 -2.10 3.84
C MET A 42 23.53 -2.81 2.83
N ARG A 43 23.43 -4.15 2.88
CA ARG A 43 22.47 -4.91 2.05
C ARG A 43 21.04 -4.62 2.49
N VAL A 44 20.78 -4.57 3.80
CA VAL A 44 19.46 -4.21 4.34
C VAL A 44 19.05 -2.81 3.90
N TYR A 45 19.97 -1.84 3.97
CA TYR A 45 19.73 -0.49 3.47
C TYR A 45 19.35 -0.47 1.99
N LYS A 46 20.17 -1.07 1.12
CA LYS A 46 19.96 -1.08 -0.34
C LYS A 46 18.67 -1.78 -0.75
N VAL A 47 18.38 -2.94 -0.16
CA VAL A 47 17.16 -3.70 -0.48
C VAL A 47 15.93 -3.00 0.08
N SER A 48 16.01 -2.36 1.27
CA SER A 48 14.92 -1.51 1.78
C SER A 48 14.60 -0.36 0.83
N MET A 49 15.62 0.30 0.28
CA MET A 49 15.42 1.34 -0.75
C MET A 49 14.71 0.79 -1.98
N ALA A 50 15.08 -0.41 -2.46
CA ALA A 50 14.39 -1.03 -3.59
C ALA A 50 12.91 -1.32 -3.28
N VAL A 51 12.61 -1.89 -2.11
CA VAL A 51 11.23 -2.14 -1.66
C VAL A 51 10.44 -0.83 -1.54
N ILE A 52 11.04 0.24 -1.02
CA ILE A 52 10.42 1.56 -0.95
C ILE A 52 10.05 2.05 -2.35
N LEU A 53 10.99 2.01 -3.31
CA LEU A 53 10.77 2.47 -4.68
C LEU A 53 9.69 1.66 -5.40
N ILE A 54 9.70 0.33 -5.23
CA ILE A 54 8.66 -0.53 -5.79
C ILE A 54 7.29 -0.20 -5.15
N GLY A 55 7.25 0.03 -3.84
CA GLY A 55 6.04 0.46 -3.14
C GLY A 55 5.49 1.80 -3.65
N VAL A 56 6.38 2.75 -4.01
CA VAL A 56 5.99 4.01 -4.65
C VAL A 56 5.32 3.77 -6.00
N VAL A 57 5.84 2.88 -6.84
CA VAL A 57 5.22 2.53 -8.13
C VAL A 57 3.81 1.98 -7.91
N GLY A 58 3.65 1.06 -6.95
CA GLY A 58 2.33 0.54 -6.57
C GLY A 58 1.37 1.65 -6.12
N GLN A 59 1.85 2.56 -5.27
CA GLN A 59 1.01 3.66 -4.77
C GLN A 59 0.65 4.69 -5.85
N ILE A 60 1.52 4.95 -6.82
CA ILE A 60 1.19 5.81 -7.97
C ILE A 60 0.04 5.19 -8.77
N GLY A 61 0.12 3.88 -9.07
CA GLY A 61 -0.96 3.18 -9.76
C GLY A 61 -2.28 3.22 -8.98
N HIS A 62 -2.22 2.95 -7.67
CA HIS A 62 -3.39 2.95 -6.80
C HIS A 62 -4.01 4.34 -6.65
N LEU A 63 -3.21 5.38 -6.43
CA LEU A 63 -3.69 6.77 -6.37
C LEU A 63 -4.30 7.20 -7.71
N THR A 64 -3.68 6.82 -8.84
CA THR A 64 -4.20 7.15 -10.18
C THR A 64 -5.60 6.59 -10.37
N GLU A 65 -5.87 5.36 -9.91
CA GLU A 65 -7.19 4.77 -9.95
C GLU A 65 -8.21 5.58 -9.14
N HIS A 66 -7.88 5.94 -7.89
CA HIS A 66 -8.78 6.74 -7.03
C HIS A 66 -9.03 8.15 -7.57
N VAL A 67 -8.00 8.78 -8.14
CA VAL A 67 -8.13 10.07 -8.82
C VAL A 67 -9.06 9.94 -10.04
N ALA A 68 -8.87 8.90 -10.87
CA ALA A 68 -9.72 8.66 -12.03
C ALA A 68 -11.18 8.42 -11.62
N GLN A 69 -11.42 7.67 -10.54
CA GLN A 69 -12.77 7.45 -10.01
C GLN A 69 -13.41 8.74 -9.52
N ALA A 70 -12.68 9.56 -8.75
CA ALA A 70 -13.19 10.85 -8.28
C ALA A 70 -13.51 11.80 -9.45
N VAL A 71 -12.61 11.89 -10.43
CA VAL A 71 -12.81 12.70 -11.64
C VAL A 71 -14.01 12.21 -12.45
N TYR A 72 -14.14 10.91 -12.67
CA TYR A 72 -15.29 10.32 -13.33
C TYR A 72 -16.60 10.64 -12.58
N TRP A 73 -16.58 10.55 -11.25
CA TRP A 73 -17.74 10.78 -10.39
C TRP A 73 -18.24 12.23 -10.43
N ILE A 74 -17.34 13.22 -10.56
CA ILE A 74 -17.72 14.63 -10.71
C ILE A 74 -18.66 14.84 -11.91
N TRP A 75 -18.43 14.10 -13.00
CA TRP A 75 -19.27 14.17 -14.20
C TRP A 75 -20.44 13.18 -14.21
N HIS A 76 -20.43 12.17 -13.33
CA HIS A 76 -21.42 11.10 -13.30
C HIS A 76 -21.83 10.71 -11.87
N PRO A 77 -22.38 11.65 -11.06
CA PRO A 77 -22.66 11.42 -9.64
C PRO A 77 -23.77 10.40 -9.36
N GLU A 78 -24.57 10.06 -10.37
CA GLU A 78 -25.67 9.09 -10.28
C GLU A 78 -25.32 7.74 -10.93
N ALA A 79 -24.11 7.61 -11.49
CA ALA A 79 -23.69 6.38 -12.16
C ALA A 79 -23.37 5.28 -11.13
N PRO A 80 -23.37 4.00 -11.55
CA PRO A 80 -22.76 2.93 -10.76
C PRO A 80 -21.29 3.22 -10.47
N ALA A 81 -20.74 2.57 -9.43
CA ALA A 81 -19.32 2.64 -9.13
C ALA A 81 -18.49 2.27 -10.37
N TRP A 82 -17.56 3.15 -10.74
CA TRP A 82 -16.74 3.01 -11.93
C TRP A 82 -15.30 2.69 -11.54
N MET A 83 -14.59 2.01 -12.44
CA MET A 83 -13.15 1.82 -12.41
C MET A 83 -12.61 1.95 -13.84
N THR A 84 -11.32 2.16 -13.95
CA THR A 84 -10.63 2.01 -15.23
C THR A 84 -10.78 0.58 -15.80
N PRO A 85 -10.54 0.37 -17.11
CA PRO A 85 -10.63 -0.98 -17.71
C PRO A 85 -9.71 -2.02 -17.06
N TRP A 86 -8.50 -1.62 -16.64
CA TRP A 86 -7.53 -2.50 -16.00
C TRP A 86 -7.90 -2.78 -14.54
N GLY A 87 -8.38 -1.77 -13.80
CA GLY A 87 -8.98 -1.96 -12.47
C GLY A 87 -10.15 -2.94 -12.50
N THR A 88 -11.09 -2.72 -13.42
CA THR A 88 -12.24 -3.61 -13.66
C THR A 88 -11.78 -5.03 -14.00
N GLY A 89 -10.81 -5.18 -14.89
CA GLY A 89 -10.25 -6.48 -15.27
C GLY A 89 -9.67 -7.24 -14.06
N MET A 90 -8.80 -6.60 -13.29
CA MET A 90 -8.22 -7.22 -12.09
C MET A 90 -9.28 -7.57 -11.03
N ALA A 91 -10.29 -6.71 -10.83
CA ALA A 91 -11.39 -7.00 -9.93
C ALA A 91 -12.20 -8.23 -10.37
N ARG A 92 -12.46 -8.39 -11.68
CA ARG A 92 -13.07 -9.61 -12.23
C ARG A 92 -12.17 -10.82 -12.03
N GLY A 93 -10.85 -10.67 -12.20
CA GLY A 93 -9.85 -11.69 -11.92
C GLY A 93 -9.96 -12.23 -10.49
N PHE A 94 -9.93 -11.33 -9.50
CA PHE A 94 -10.12 -11.70 -8.08
C PHE A 94 -11.51 -12.26 -7.78
N GLY A 95 -12.55 -11.74 -8.44
CA GLY A 95 -13.94 -12.18 -8.26
C GLY A 95 -14.20 -13.65 -8.65
N GLN A 96 -13.25 -14.31 -9.32
CA GLN A 96 -13.36 -15.73 -9.61
C GLN A 96 -13.28 -16.63 -8.37
N ILE A 97 -12.73 -16.11 -7.26
CA ILE A 97 -12.66 -16.82 -5.97
C ILE A 97 -14.07 -17.19 -5.49
N ASP A 98 -15.05 -16.29 -5.65
CA ASP A 98 -16.46 -16.58 -5.38
C ASP A 98 -17.37 -15.71 -6.26
N LYS A 99 -17.89 -16.34 -7.33
CA LYS A 99 -18.75 -15.68 -8.31
C LYS A 99 -20.15 -15.34 -7.77
N SER A 100 -20.53 -15.88 -6.60
CA SER A 100 -21.79 -15.51 -5.94
C SER A 100 -21.71 -14.14 -5.25
N ARG A 101 -20.50 -13.56 -5.15
CA ARG A 101 -20.23 -12.30 -4.42
C ARG A 101 -19.72 -11.21 -5.37
N PRO A 102 -20.62 -10.45 -6.01
CA PRO A 102 -20.26 -9.52 -7.09
C PRO A 102 -19.30 -8.40 -6.67
N THR A 103 -19.23 -8.06 -5.39
CA THR A 103 -18.32 -7.03 -4.87
C THR A 103 -17.01 -7.60 -4.32
N LEU A 104 -16.88 -8.92 -4.13
CA LEU A 104 -15.71 -9.49 -3.44
C LEU A 104 -14.40 -9.20 -4.18
N GLY A 105 -14.40 -9.34 -5.51
CA GLY A 105 -13.20 -9.07 -6.31
C GLY A 105 -12.71 -7.63 -6.19
N MET A 106 -13.64 -6.68 -6.06
CA MET A 106 -13.33 -5.26 -5.83
C MET A 106 -12.70 -5.03 -4.46
N GLU A 107 -13.24 -5.65 -3.41
CA GLU A 107 -12.69 -5.50 -2.06
C GLU A 107 -11.29 -6.13 -1.95
N ILE A 108 -11.08 -7.31 -2.57
CA ILE A 108 -9.76 -7.94 -2.64
C ILE A 108 -8.77 -7.08 -3.40
N LEU A 109 -9.15 -6.51 -4.55
CA LEU A 109 -8.28 -5.64 -5.33
C LEU A 109 -7.77 -4.46 -4.50
N HIS A 110 -8.68 -3.77 -3.81
CA HIS A 110 -8.30 -2.67 -2.93
C HIS A 110 -7.44 -3.14 -1.76
N LEU A 111 -7.79 -4.25 -1.13
CA LEU A 111 -6.99 -4.81 -0.03
C LEU A 111 -5.55 -5.07 -0.48
N VAL A 112 -5.35 -5.73 -1.61
CA VAL A 112 -4.03 -6.03 -2.17
C VAL A 112 -3.27 -4.74 -2.50
N GLY A 113 -3.91 -3.77 -3.16
CA GLY A 113 -3.29 -2.47 -3.45
C GLY A 113 -2.83 -1.73 -2.20
N ASN A 114 -3.67 -1.71 -1.15
CA ASN A 114 -3.34 -1.10 0.14
C ASN A 114 -2.20 -1.82 0.85
N PHE A 115 -2.08 -3.14 0.71
CA PHE A 115 -0.99 -3.93 1.28
C PHE A 115 0.34 -3.68 0.57
N ILE A 116 0.34 -3.48 -0.76
CA ILE A 116 1.54 -3.06 -1.51
C ILE A 116 1.99 -1.68 -1.00
N PHE A 117 1.08 -0.72 -0.88
CA PHE A 117 1.43 0.60 -0.35
C PHE A 117 1.99 0.50 1.09
N LEU A 118 1.31 -0.23 1.97
CA LEU A 118 1.75 -0.41 3.37
C LEU A 118 3.14 -1.05 3.46
N SER A 119 3.47 -1.98 2.57
CA SER A 119 4.79 -2.61 2.56
C SER A 119 5.93 -1.62 2.24
N GLY A 120 5.70 -0.63 1.36
CA GLY A 120 6.65 0.44 1.09
C GLY A 120 6.89 1.32 2.33
N LEU A 121 5.83 1.69 3.04
CA LEU A 121 5.92 2.41 4.32
C LEU A 121 6.58 1.57 5.43
N ALA A 122 6.31 0.27 5.48
CA ALA A 122 6.97 -0.64 6.40
C ALA A 122 8.47 -0.72 6.13
N ALA A 123 8.90 -0.73 4.87
CA ALA A 123 10.32 -0.64 4.52
C ALA A 123 10.96 0.69 4.93
N VAL A 124 10.24 1.82 4.88
CA VAL A 124 10.69 3.09 5.49
C VAL A 124 10.89 2.94 7.00
N MET A 125 10.01 2.20 7.68
CA MET A 125 10.16 1.94 9.12
C MET A 125 11.33 1.01 9.45
N VAL A 126 11.66 0.06 8.58
CA VAL A 126 12.85 -0.79 8.70
C VAL A 126 14.11 0.05 8.52
N ILE A 127 14.23 0.82 7.43
CA ILE A 127 15.44 1.60 7.13
C ILE A 127 15.67 2.72 8.17
N SER A 128 14.62 3.28 8.74
CA SER A 128 14.73 4.33 9.77
C SER A 128 14.80 3.81 11.20
N ARG A 129 14.87 2.49 11.43
CA ARG A 129 14.76 1.90 12.77
C ARG A 129 15.87 2.32 13.73
N ARG A 130 17.11 2.40 13.21
CA ARG A 130 18.31 2.75 13.98
C ARG A 130 18.47 4.27 14.15
N ALA A 131 18.01 5.05 13.16
CA ALA A 131 17.99 6.51 13.20
C ALA A 131 16.69 7.07 13.81
N ARG A 132 16.51 6.87 15.14
CA ARG A 132 15.22 7.11 15.83
C ARG A 132 14.72 8.57 15.81
N ASN A 133 15.63 9.55 15.76
CA ASN A 133 15.31 10.97 15.85
C ASN A 133 15.27 11.65 14.47
N THR A 134 14.70 10.97 13.48
CA THR A 134 14.59 11.46 12.08
C THR A 134 13.16 11.82 11.74
N ARG A 135 12.96 12.84 10.91
CA ARG A 135 11.62 13.17 10.37
C ARG A 135 11.13 12.07 9.45
N THR A 136 12.04 11.38 8.76
CA THR A 136 11.74 10.17 7.98
C THR A 136 10.97 9.15 8.81
N ARG A 137 11.45 8.83 10.01
CA ARG A 137 10.77 7.88 10.90
C ARG A 137 9.42 8.39 11.37
N TRP A 138 9.32 9.68 11.68
CA TRP A 138 8.07 10.27 12.13
C TRP A 138 6.97 10.18 11.06
N TRP A 139 7.26 10.62 9.84
CA TRP A 139 6.34 10.50 8.70
C TRP A 139 6.08 9.04 8.33
N GLY A 140 7.09 8.19 8.34
CA GLY A 140 6.93 6.74 8.11
C GLY A 140 5.97 6.10 9.12
N LYS A 141 6.08 6.46 10.41
CA LYS A 141 5.18 5.96 11.47
C LYS A 141 3.75 6.45 11.25
N MET A 142 3.56 7.73 10.92
CA MET A 142 2.23 8.25 10.57
C MET A 142 1.64 7.51 9.37
N GLY A 143 2.44 7.27 8.33
CA GLY A 143 2.02 6.54 7.15
C GLY A 143 1.59 5.13 7.49
N VAL A 144 2.38 4.38 8.26
CA VAL A 144 2.03 3.02 8.70
C VAL A 144 0.73 3.01 9.50
N TRP A 145 0.48 4.00 10.36
CA TRP A 145 -0.77 4.07 11.11
C TRP A 145 -1.98 4.38 10.23
N MET A 146 -1.89 5.44 9.42
CA MET A 146 -2.97 5.86 8.52
C MET A 146 -3.31 4.73 7.54
N GLN A 147 -2.29 4.18 6.90
CA GLN A 147 -2.44 3.11 5.92
C GLN A 147 -2.80 1.77 6.58
N GLY A 148 -2.37 1.54 7.82
CA GLY A 148 -2.78 0.38 8.61
C GLY A 148 -4.26 0.41 8.95
N ILE A 149 -4.80 1.55 9.39
CA ILE A 149 -6.24 1.71 9.67
C ILE A 149 -7.05 1.53 8.38
N HIS A 150 -6.64 2.17 7.29
CA HIS A 150 -7.29 2.03 5.99
C HIS A 150 -7.21 0.60 5.42
N GLY A 151 -6.07 -0.08 5.60
CA GLY A 151 -5.90 -1.48 5.24
C GLY A 151 -6.77 -2.43 6.08
N LEU A 152 -6.93 -2.15 7.39
CA LEU A 152 -7.84 -2.89 8.27
C LEU A 152 -9.31 -2.69 7.87
N GLU A 153 -9.67 -1.49 7.41
CA GLU A 153 -10.98 -1.25 6.84
C GLU A 153 -11.20 -2.12 5.59
N HIS A 154 -10.27 -2.14 4.63
CA HIS A 154 -10.40 -3.03 3.47
C HIS A 154 -10.43 -4.50 3.83
N LEU A 155 -9.72 -4.90 4.88
CA LEU A 155 -9.80 -6.25 5.41
C LEU A 155 -11.21 -6.53 5.95
N SER A 156 -11.80 -5.60 6.72
CA SER A 156 -13.16 -5.77 7.24
C SER A 156 -14.22 -5.78 6.13
N LEU A 157 -14.09 -4.92 5.12
CA LEU A 157 -14.94 -4.90 3.93
C LEU A 157 -14.85 -6.24 3.17
N THR A 158 -13.63 -6.74 2.94
CA THR A 158 -13.41 -8.01 2.25
C THR A 158 -13.97 -9.19 3.02
N VAL A 159 -13.65 -9.30 4.32
CA VAL A 159 -14.09 -10.41 5.17
C VAL A 159 -15.61 -10.40 5.35
N SER A 160 -16.23 -9.24 5.56
CA SER A 160 -17.69 -9.15 5.69
C SER A 160 -18.42 -9.62 4.42
N VAL A 161 -17.98 -9.18 3.23
CA VAL A 161 -18.54 -9.63 1.95
C VAL A 161 -18.31 -11.12 1.75
N TRP A 162 -17.11 -11.62 2.05
CA TRP A 162 -16.77 -13.02 1.94
C TRP A 162 -17.64 -13.91 2.85
N LEU A 163 -17.90 -13.48 4.09
CA LEU A 163 -18.64 -14.26 5.08
C LEU A 163 -20.16 -14.29 4.89
N GLY A 164 -20.78 -13.43 4.08
CA GLY A 164 -22.25 -13.40 4.03
C GLY A 164 -22.91 -12.04 4.07
N ALA A 165 -22.19 -10.99 4.44
CA ALA A 165 -22.84 -9.72 4.70
C ALA A 165 -23.50 -9.18 3.42
N LYS A 166 -24.74 -8.71 3.56
CA LYS A 166 -25.49 -8.07 2.46
C LYS A 166 -24.79 -6.79 1.97
N GLN A 167 -23.95 -6.21 2.81
CA GLN A 167 -23.16 -5.01 2.54
C GLN A 167 -21.80 -5.14 3.21
N ALA A 168 -20.77 -4.58 2.57
CA ALA A 168 -19.44 -4.49 3.14
C ALA A 168 -19.46 -3.62 4.43
N VAL A 169 -18.77 -4.04 5.47
CA VAL A 169 -18.74 -3.37 6.78
C VAL A 169 -17.39 -2.68 6.99
N GLY A 170 -17.39 -1.35 7.04
CA GLY A 170 -16.19 -0.52 7.25
C GLY A 170 -16.54 0.96 7.37
N LEU A 171 -15.54 1.84 7.58
CA LEU A 171 -15.74 3.28 7.75
C LEU A 171 -16.38 3.93 6.50
N SER A 172 -15.97 3.49 5.31
CA SER A 172 -16.50 3.88 4.00
C SER A 172 -17.95 3.44 3.77
N THR A 173 -18.50 2.58 4.62
CA THR A 173 -19.90 2.16 4.55
C THR A 173 -20.71 2.51 5.80
N TRP A 174 -20.13 3.33 6.69
CA TRP A 174 -20.67 3.57 8.04
C TRP A 174 -21.02 2.26 8.75
N PHE A 175 -20.09 1.31 8.74
CA PHE A 175 -20.28 -0.03 9.30
C PHE A 175 -21.48 -0.79 8.69
N GLY A 176 -21.73 -0.56 7.40
CA GLY A 176 -22.85 -1.17 6.67
C GLY A 176 -24.21 -0.46 6.87
N GLN A 177 -24.22 0.76 7.42
CA GLN A 177 -25.45 1.52 7.66
C GLN A 177 -25.85 2.41 6.47
N LEU A 178 -24.96 2.64 5.50
CA LEU A 178 -25.32 3.43 4.32
C LEU A 178 -26.33 2.68 3.44
N THR A 179 -27.48 3.30 3.18
CA THR A 179 -28.46 2.75 2.24
C THR A 179 -27.86 2.64 0.84
N PRO A 180 -27.92 1.49 0.17
CA PRO A 180 -27.39 1.34 -1.19
C PRO A 180 -28.00 2.36 -2.16
N GLY A 181 -27.15 3.01 -2.94
CA GLY A 181 -27.55 4.01 -3.92
C GLY A 181 -26.45 5.04 -4.20
N PRO A 182 -26.73 6.05 -5.05
CA PRO A 182 -25.78 7.08 -5.46
C PRO A 182 -25.11 7.82 -4.30
N GLY A 183 -25.85 8.09 -3.22
CA GLY A 183 -25.29 8.72 -2.01
C GLY A 183 -24.24 7.85 -1.31
N ALA A 184 -24.47 6.54 -1.20
CA ALA A 184 -23.50 5.62 -0.62
C ALA A 184 -22.25 5.48 -1.51
N THR A 185 -22.42 5.43 -2.83
CA THR A 185 -21.28 5.40 -3.76
C THR A 185 -20.49 6.71 -3.72
N THR A 186 -21.17 7.86 -3.69
CA THR A 186 -20.52 9.19 -3.54
C THR A 186 -19.64 9.22 -2.31
N TYR A 187 -20.18 8.82 -1.16
CA TYR A 187 -19.41 8.78 0.08
C TYR A 187 -18.20 7.84 -0.02
N ARG A 188 -18.38 6.64 -0.58
CA ARG A 188 -17.28 5.69 -0.77
C ARG A 188 -16.19 6.24 -1.68
N VAL A 189 -16.52 6.83 -2.83
CA VAL A 189 -15.54 7.39 -3.77
C VAL A 189 -14.70 8.47 -3.08
N TRP A 190 -15.36 9.44 -2.41
CA TRP A 190 -14.64 10.53 -1.74
C TRP A 190 -13.84 10.06 -0.52
N TRP A 191 -14.35 9.10 0.25
CA TRP A 191 -13.63 8.50 1.36
C TRP A 191 -12.28 7.92 0.91
N HIS A 192 -12.30 7.03 -0.08
CA HIS A 192 -11.09 6.37 -0.57
C HIS A 192 -10.17 7.35 -1.30
N PHE A 193 -10.72 8.33 -2.03
CA PHE A 193 -9.93 9.40 -2.64
C PHE A 193 -9.11 10.16 -1.58
N TRP A 194 -9.77 10.67 -0.53
CA TRP A 194 -9.07 11.45 0.50
C TRP A 194 -8.09 10.60 1.30
N ALA A 195 -8.45 9.36 1.64
CA ALA A 195 -7.55 8.42 2.29
C ALA A 195 -6.27 8.22 1.46
N ASN A 196 -6.40 7.96 0.15
CA ASN A 196 -5.24 7.74 -0.71
C ASN A 196 -4.42 9.00 -0.97
N VAL A 197 -5.04 10.17 -1.12
CA VAL A 197 -4.32 11.45 -1.28
C VAL A 197 -3.51 11.76 -0.01
N MET A 198 -4.13 11.65 1.17
CA MET A 198 -3.43 11.90 2.44
C MET A 198 -2.30 10.89 2.67
N GLY A 199 -2.57 9.60 2.44
CA GLY A 199 -1.54 8.56 2.54
C GLY A 199 -0.36 8.82 1.60
N SER A 200 -0.65 9.20 0.35
CA SER A 200 0.39 9.53 -0.64
C SER A 200 1.21 10.75 -0.25
N ALA A 201 0.57 11.80 0.28
CA ALA A 201 1.26 12.98 0.78
C ALA A 201 2.19 12.65 1.95
N ILE A 202 1.72 11.83 2.90
CA ILE A 202 2.53 11.35 4.02
C ILE A 202 3.74 10.54 3.51
N PHE A 203 3.52 9.64 2.54
CA PHE A 203 4.60 8.84 1.99
C PHE A 203 5.62 9.73 1.24
N ALA A 204 5.16 10.67 0.43
CA ALA A 204 6.02 11.64 -0.25
C ALA A 204 6.88 12.45 0.75
N MET A 205 6.29 12.88 1.87
CA MET A 205 7.04 13.56 2.94
C MET A 205 8.07 12.65 3.60
N ALA A 206 7.74 11.38 3.82
CA ALA A 206 8.71 10.40 4.32
C ALA A 206 9.90 10.24 3.36
N LEU A 207 9.66 10.19 2.05
CA LEU A 207 10.70 10.09 1.01
C LEU A 207 11.54 11.38 0.90
N TYR A 208 10.89 12.54 0.97
CA TYR A 208 11.55 13.83 0.98
C TYR A 208 12.54 13.93 2.15
N HIS A 209 12.10 13.55 3.35
CA HIS A 209 12.98 13.52 4.52
C HIS A 209 14.02 12.42 4.43
N LEU A 210 13.69 11.24 3.89
CA LEU A 210 14.65 10.14 3.68
C LEU A 210 15.82 10.59 2.80
N ARG A 211 15.55 11.37 1.75
CA ARG A 211 16.58 11.94 0.88
C ARG A 211 17.45 12.97 1.62
N ARG A 212 16.85 13.82 2.46
CA ARG A 212 17.60 14.84 3.22
C ARG A 212 18.41 14.26 4.37
N GLU A 213 17.90 13.21 5.00
CA GLU A 213 18.50 12.52 6.15
C GLU A 213 19.28 11.26 5.72
N GLN A 214 19.56 11.12 4.41
CA GLN A 214 20.14 9.91 3.83
C GLN A 214 21.49 9.54 4.43
N GLY A 215 22.33 10.53 4.77
CA GLY A 215 23.64 10.30 5.39
C GLY A 215 23.47 9.66 6.76
N GLN A 216 22.76 10.34 7.67
CA GLN A 216 22.45 9.83 9.01
C GLN A 216 21.81 8.43 9.00
N ILE A 217 20.88 8.19 8.07
CA ILE A 217 20.22 6.88 7.95
C ILE A 217 21.21 5.83 7.43
N ARG A 218 21.98 6.13 6.38
CA ARG A 218 22.97 5.21 5.80
C ARG A 218 24.08 4.85 6.79
N ASP A 219 24.60 5.82 7.52
CA ASP A 219 25.67 5.63 8.52
C ASP A 219 25.24 4.68 9.64
N SER A 220 23.93 4.59 9.91
CA SER A 220 23.39 3.63 10.87
C SER A 220 23.51 2.16 10.44
N PHE A 221 23.80 1.90 9.15
CA PHE A 221 24.05 0.59 8.55
C PHE A 221 25.49 0.36 8.13
N ASP A 222 26.38 1.35 8.28
CA ASP A 222 27.80 1.19 8.01
C ASP A 222 28.49 0.47 9.18
N GLU A 223 29.29 -0.54 8.85
CA GLU A 223 30.08 -1.34 9.78
C GLU A 223 31.52 -0.86 9.89
N SER A 224 31.94 0.09 9.03
CA SER A 224 33.29 0.62 9.03
C SER A 224 33.60 1.21 10.42
N PRO A 225 34.66 0.73 11.11
CA PRO A 225 35.14 1.39 12.31
C PRO A 225 35.48 2.84 11.93
N VAL A 226 35.11 3.81 12.78
CA VAL A 226 35.76 5.12 12.72
C VAL A 226 37.25 4.82 12.90
N THR A 227 38.05 4.95 11.84
CA THR A 227 39.50 4.84 11.95
C THR A 227 39.90 5.78 13.09
N PRO A 228 40.51 5.28 14.18
CA PRO A 228 40.95 6.18 15.24
C PRO A 228 41.85 7.25 14.61
N PRO A 229 41.77 8.52 15.04
CA PRO A 229 42.67 9.54 14.54
C PRO A 229 44.10 9.02 14.70
N VAL A 230 44.87 9.07 13.61
CA VAL A 230 46.28 8.69 13.63
C VAL A 230 46.92 9.49 14.78
N PRO A 231 47.49 8.84 15.81
CA PRO A 231 48.19 9.56 16.86
C PRO A 231 49.23 10.48 16.22
N VAL A 232 49.29 11.73 16.67
CA VAL A 232 50.23 12.75 16.15
C VAL A 232 51.69 12.25 16.25
N ASP A 233 51.95 11.27 17.12
CA ASP A 233 53.25 10.65 17.35
C ASP A 233 53.67 9.63 16.27
N ALA A 234 52.81 9.30 15.29
CA ALA A 234 53.14 8.38 14.19
C ALA A 234 53.76 9.09 12.95
N LEU A 235 54.09 10.39 13.07
CA LEU A 235 54.70 11.20 12.02
C LEU A 235 56.15 11.61 12.32
N THR A 236 56.81 10.97 13.28
CA THR A 236 58.25 11.15 13.53
C THR A 236 59.11 10.31 12.58
#